data_AF-F5R7L3-F1
#
_entry.id   AF-F5R7L3-F1
#
_cell.length_a   1.000
_cell.length_b   1.000
_cell.length_c   1.000
_cell.angle_alpha   90.00
_cell.angle_beta   90.00
_cell.angle_gamma   90.00
#
_symmetry.space_group_name_H-M   'P 1'
#
loop_
_entity.id
_entity.type
_entity.pdbx_description
1 polymer ?
#
loop_
_entity_poly.entity_id
_entity_poly.type
_entity_poly.pdbx_seq_one_letter_code
_entity_poly.pdbx_strand_id
1 'polypeptide(L)'
;MTATTTLKLPDELKARIAAVAQQSGKSAHAFMVEALELQTELAERRTAFVADALLAREEVARYGLVVDADEVFDYLKARAEGKPARKPDPSSI
;
A
#
# COMPACT_ATOMS: atom_id res chain seq x y z
N MET A 1 -2.31 -22.53 11.65
CA MET A 1 -1.49 -22.96 12.80
C MET A 1 -0.72 -21.75 13.30
N THR A 2 -0.70 -21.48 14.61
CA THR A 2 0.11 -20.40 15.19
C THR A 2 1.50 -20.95 15.53
N ALA A 3 2.55 -20.30 15.02
CA ALA A 3 3.94 -20.64 15.33
C ALA A 3 4.60 -19.49 16.09
N THR A 4 5.39 -19.82 17.12
CA THR A 4 6.14 -18.81 17.87
C THR A 4 7.45 -18.51 17.15
N THR A 5 7.71 -17.23 16.88
CA THR A 5 8.98 -16.75 16.31
C THR A 5 9.69 -15.88 17.34
N THR A 6 10.92 -16.26 17.71
CA THR A 6 11.76 -15.45 18.61
C THR A 6 12.48 -14.37 17.82
N LEU A 7 12.18 -13.10 18.13
CA LEU A 7 12.83 -11.93 17.54
C LEU A 7 13.87 -11.35 18.49
N LYS A 8 15.12 -11.20 18.00
CA LYS A 8 16.14 -10.45 18.73
C LYS A 8 15.99 -8.97 18.40
N LEU A 9 15.66 -8.18 19.41
CA LEU A 9 15.54 -6.73 19.29
C LEU A 9 16.73 -6.08 19.99
N PRO A 10 17.34 -5.03 19.40
CA PRO A 10 18.24 -4.16 20.14
C PRO A 10 17.53 -3.58 21.37
N ASP A 11 18.25 -3.45 22.48
CA ASP A 11 17.67 -3.01 23.76
C ASP A 11 16.98 -1.65 23.65
N GLU A 12 17.58 -0.73 22.89
CA GLU A 12 17.01 0.60 22.62
C GLU A 12 15.64 0.50 21.92
N LEU A 13 15.54 -0.35 20.88
CA LEU A 13 14.29 -0.53 20.15
C LEU A 13 13.22 -1.17 21.04
N LYS A 14 13.60 -2.16 21.85
CA LYS A 14 12.70 -2.81 22.81
C LYS A 14 12.12 -1.81 23.82
N ALA A 15 12.97 -0.92 24.35
CA ALA A 15 12.53 0.13 25.28
C ALA A 15 11.57 1.13 24.62
N ARG A 16 11.86 1.56 23.39
CA ARG A 16 10.99 2.45 22.61
C ARG A 16 9.62 1.82 22.32
N ILE A 17 9.61 0.54 21.91
CA ILE A 17 8.36 -0.20 21.67
C ILE A 17 7.53 -0.27 22.95
N ALA A 18 8.14 -0.59 24.09
CA ALA A 18 7.42 -0.68 25.36
C ALA A 18 6.75 0.65 25.74
N ALA A 19 7.48 1.77 25.59
CA ALA A 19 6.96 3.10 25.89
C ALA A 19 5.79 3.49 24.96
N VAL A 20 5.91 3.27 23.66
CA VAL A 20 4.86 3.60 22.68
C VAL A 20 3.63 2.70 22.85
N ALA A 21 3.84 1.40 23.09
CA ALA A 21 2.76 0.46 23.34
C ALA A 21 1.95 0.87 24.58
N GLN A 22 2.64 1.24 25.68
CA GLN A 22 1.99 1.71 26.90
C GLN A 22 1.17 2.99 26.66
N GLN A 23 1.72 3.98 25.95
CA GLN A 23 1.00 5.21 25.58
C GLN A 23 -0.24 4.92 24.73
N SER A 24 -0.20 3.85 23.93
CA SER A 24 -1.29 3.41 23.07
C SER A 24 -2.27 2.45 23.77
N GLY A 25 -2.08 2.15 25.07
CA GLY A 25 -2.91 1.20 25.82
C GLY A 25 -2.75 -0.27 25.38
N LYS A 26 -1.65 -0.60 24.70
CA LYS A 26 -1.37 -1.93 24.13
C LYS A 26 -0.24 -2.63 24.89
N SER A 27 -0.23 -3.96 24.89
CA SER A 27 0.95 -4.71 25.29
C SER A 27 2.04 -4.58 24.22
N ALA A 28 3.31 -4.69 24.61
CA ALA A 28 4.42 -4.66 23.64
C ALA A 28 4.27 -5.76 22.58
N HIS A 29 3.76 -6.95 22.95
CA HIS A 29 3.51 -8.03 22.01
C HIS A 29 2.43 -7.66 20.98
N ALA A 30 1.27 -7.17 21.44
CA ALA A 30 0.18 -6.77 20.54
C ALA A 30 0.62 -5.67 19.57
N PHE A 31 1.37 -4.67 20.09
CA PHE A 31 1.93 -3.61 19.26
C PHE A 31 2.89 -4.13 18.18
N MET A 32 3.76 -5.09 18.53
CA MET A 32 4.69 -5.69 17.56
C MET A 32 3.98 -6.50 16.48
N VAL A 33 2.94 -7.27 16.85
CA VAL A 33 2.16 -8.06 15.88
C VAL A 33 1.48 -7.12 14.88
N GLU A 34 0.79 -6.10 15.36
CA GLU A 34 0.12 -5.11 14.50
C GLU A 34 1.13 -4.37 13.60
N ALA A 35 2.29 -3.99 14.14
CA ALA A 35 3.34 -3.38 13.35
C ALA A 35 3.81 -4.31 12.21
N LEU A 36 3.96 -5.60 12.47
CA LEU A 36 4.35 -6.59 11.46
C LEU A 36 3.25 -6.82 10.43
N GLU A 37 1.98 -6.82 10.83
CA GLU A 37 0.84 -6.91 9.91
C GLU A 37 0.83 -5.71 8.95
N LEU A 38 0.96 -4.48 9.49
CA LEU A 38 1.01 -3.26 8.69
C LEU A 38 2.20 -3.24 7.71
N GLN A 39 3.38 -3.69 8.15
CA GLN A 39 4.54 -3.76 7.26
C GLN A 39 4.42 -4.85 6.19
N THR A 40 3.83 -6.00 6.53
CA THR A 40 3.56 -7.07 5.56
C THR A 40 2.62 -6.56 4.48
N GLU A 41 1.49 -5.96 4.87
CA GLU A 41 0.52 -5.43 3.92
C GLU A 41 1.12 -4.33 3.03
N LEU A 42 1.93 -3.43 3.60
CA LEU A 42 2.64 -2.40 2.83
C LEU A 42 3.56 -3.03 1.77
N ALA A 43 4.32 -4.06 2.14
CA ALA A 43 5.25 -4.74 1.23
C ALA A 43 4.50 -5.48 0.10
N GLU A 44 3.39 -6.12 0.41
CA GLU A 44 2.51 -6.78 -0.57
C GLU A 44 1.93 -5.76 -1.55
N ARG A 45 1.34 -4.67 -1.05
CA ARG A 45 0.79 -3.59 -1.88
C ARG A 45 1.84 -2.97 -2.79
N ARG A 46 3.06 -2.76 -2.29
CA ARG A 46 4.17 -2.23 -3.09
C ARG A 46 4.57 -3.20 -4.20
N THR A 47 4.64 -4.48 -3.90
CA THR A 47 4.99 -5.52 -4.88
C THR A 47 3.93 -5.61 -5.98
N ALA A 48 2.65 -5.63 -5.60
CA ALA A 48 1.54 -5.62 -6.54
C ALA A 48 1.57 -4.36 -7.43
N PHE A 49 1.74 -3.17 -6.85
CA PHE A 49 1.81 -1.91 -7.59
C PHE A 49 2.93 -1.91 -8.65
N VAL A 50 4.12 -2.42 -8.31
CA VAL A 50 5.23 -2.53 -9.27
C VAL A 50 4.91 -3.54 -10.38
N ALA A 51 4.31 -4.68 -10.03
CA ALA A 51 3.91 -5.68 -11.02
C ALA A 51 2.88 -5.11 -12.00
N ASP A 52 1.86 -4.40 -11.50
CA ASP A 52 0.83 -3.73 -12.32
C ASP A 52 1.45 -2.68 -13.24
N ALA A 53 2.41 -1.89 -12.75
CA ALA A 53 3.09 -0.87 -13.55
C ALA A 53 3.95 -1.48 -14.67
N LEU A 54 4.61 -2.61 -14.41
CA LEU A 54 5.37 -3.35 -15.42
C LEU A 54 4.44 -3.92 -16.50
N LEU A 55 3.31 -4.51 -16.09
CA LEU A 55 2.30 -5.01 -17.02
C LEU A 55 1.73 -3.89 -17.90
N ALA A 56 1.34 -2.76 -17.30
CA ALA A 56 0.85 -1.60 -18.04
C ALA A 56 1.89 -1.09 -19.05
N ARG A 57 3.17 -1.07 -18.69
CA ARG A 57 4.25 -0.70 -19.61
C ARG A 57 4.34 -1.66 -20.80
N GLU A 58 4.20 -2.96 -20.57
CA GLU A 58 4.20 -3.96 -21.65
C GLU A 58 3.00 -3.80 -22.58
N GLU A 59 1.82 -3.52 -22.03
CA GLU A 59 0.59 -3.26 -22.81
C GLU A 59 0.71 -2.01 -23.67
N VAL A 60 1.23 -0.92 -23.13
CA VAL A 60 1.51 0.31 -23.89
C VAL A 60 2.53 0.01 -24.99
N ALA A 61 3.60 -0.73 -24.71
CA ALA A 61 4.60 -1.10 -25.72
C ALA A 61 4.01 -1.97 -26.84
N ARG A 62 3.00 -2.80 -26.56
CA ARG A 62 2.37 -3.70 -27.52
C ARG A 62 1.24 -3.05 -28.33
N TYR A 63 0.41 -2.24 -27.69
CA TYR A 63 -0.84 -1.73 -28.27
C TYR A 63 -0.86 -0.22 -28.45
N GLY A 64 0.05 0.52 -27.81
CA GLY A 64 0.10 1.98 -27.86
C GLY A 64 -1.08 2.67 -27.17
N LEU A 65 -1.93 1.95 -26.44
CA LEU A 65 -3.11 2.50 -25.77
C LEU A 65 -2.73 3.12 -24.43
N VAL A 66 -3.03 4.40 -24.25
CA VAL A 66 -2.85 5.14 -23.00
C VAL A 66 -4.13 5.91 -22.66
N VAL A 67 -4.19 6.44 -21.44
CA VAL A 67 -5.26 7.34 -21.03
C VAL A 67 -4.62 8.69 -20.71
N ASP A 68 -5.28 9.78 -21.11
CA ASP A 68 -4.82 11.12 -20.78
C ASP A 68 -4.80 11.33 -19.25
N ALA A 69 -3.70 11.91 -18.75
CA ALA A 69 -3.49 12.04 -17.33
C ALA A 69 -4.48 13.01 -16.67
N ASP A 70 -4.83 14.11 -17.35
CA ASP A 70 -5.75 15.11 -16.82
C ASP A 70 -7.15 14.52 -16.70
N GLU A 71 -7.60 13.75 -17.71
CA GLU A 71 -8.88 13.05 -17.64
C GLU A 71 -8.93 12.02 -16.49
N VAL A 72 -7.82 11.32 -16.23
CA VAL A 72 -7.71 10.40 -15.08
C VAL A 72 -7.80 11.16 -13.76
N PHE A 73 -7.09 12.28 -13.61
CA PHE A 73 -7.12 13.07 -12.38
C PHE A 73 -8.50 13.66 -12.11
N ASP A 74 -9.17 14.18 -13.13
CA ASP A 74 -10.53 14.70 -13.03
C ASP A 74 -11.51 13.59 -12.62
N TYR A 75 -11.42 12.41 -13.24
CA TYR A 75 -12.22 11.25 -12.87
C TYR A 75 -12.00 10.83 -11.41
N LEU A 76 -10.74 10.72 -10.98
CA LEU A 76 -10.40 10.32 -9.60
C LEU A 76 -10.88 11.35 -8.57
N LYS A 77 -10.74 12.64 -8.86
CA LYS A 77 -11.22 13.72 -7.99
C LYS A 77 -12.74 13.68 -7.85
N ALA A 78 -13.48 13.60 -8.95
CA ALA A 78 -14.94 13.55 -8.92
C ALA A 78 -15.44 12.31 -8.16
N ARG A 79 -14.77 11.16 -8.32
CA ARG A 79 -15.08 9.94 -7.58
C ARG A 79 -14.81 10.09 -6.07
N ALA A 80 -13.71 10.73 -5.68
CA ALA A 80 -13.39 11.00 -4.27
C ALA A 80 -14.42 11.93 -3.61
N GLU A 81 -15.01 12.85 -4.38
CA GLU A 81 -16.10 13.74 -3.95
C GLU A 81 -17.50 13.07 -3.99
N GLY A 82 -17.59 11.80 -4.39
CA GLY A 82 -18.86 11.06 -4.50
C GLY A 82 -19.76 11.52 -5.66
N LYS A 83 -19.21 12.27 -6.62
CA LYS A 83 -19.93 12.75 -7.81
C LYS A 83 -19.93 11.69 -8.92
N PRO A 84 -20.97 11.66 -9.78
CA PRO A 84 -20.93 10.83 -10.97
C PRO A 84 -19.79 11.31 -11.88
N ALA A 85 -18.92 10.39 -12.26
CA ALA A 85 -17.76 10.66 -13.12
C ALA A 85 -17.65 9.55 -14.18
N ARG A 86 -17.43 9.93 -15.44
CA ARG A 86 -17.17 8.97 -16.52
C ARG A 86 -15.71 8.55 -16.44
N LYS A 87 -15.47 7.23 -16.49
CA LYS A 87 -14.11 6.70 -16.62
C LYS A 87 -13.56 7.08 -18.00
N PRO A 88 -12.34 7.64 -18.09
CA PRO A 88 -11.74 7.97 -19.37
C PRO A 88 -11.44 6.72 -20.20
N ASP A 89 -11.59 6.86 -21.52
CA ASP A 89 -11.40 5.78 -22.48
C ASP A 89 -9.95 5.76 -22.99
N PRO A 90 -9.31 4.59 -23.15
CA PRO A 90 -7.98 4.51 -23.72
C PRO A 90 -7.93 4.99 -25.18
N SER A 91 -6.90 5.75 -25.52
CA SER A 91 -6.59 6.23 -26.87
C SER A 91 -5.16 5.84 -27.26
N SER A 92 -4.92 5.62 -28.56
CA SER A 92 -3.56 5.36 -29.06
C SER A 92 -2.70 6.63 -29.00
N ILE A 93 -1.42 6.47 -28.63
CA ILE A 93 -0.40 7.54 -28.75
C ILE A 93 0.06 7.77 -30.19
#